data_AF-A0A6L4B358-F1
#
_entry.id   AF-A0A6L4B358-F1
#
_cell.length_a   1.000
_cell.length_b   1.000
_cell.length_c   1.000
_cell.angle_alpha   90.00
_cell.angle_beta   90.00
_cell.angle_gamma   90.00
#
_symmetry.space_group_name_H-M   'P 1'
#
loop_
_entity.id
_entity.type
_entity.pdbx_description
1 polymer ?
#
loop_
_entity_poly.entity_id
_entity_poly.type
_entity_poly.pdbx_seq_one_letter_code
_entity_poly.pdbx_strand_id
1 'polypeptide(L)'
;MKRQTELSTIHPVGIGYLDGDSKRALRHRLSRLEGHLRGVGQMVEDEKCADEILLQVAAVKAALNRFAAILLEHELESCMDTCMKGDPGERLQKVTKVLATLLKQS
;
A
#
# COMPACT_ATOMS: atom_id res chain seq x y z
N MET A 1 -2.62 8.65 -25.14
CA MET A 1 -1.83 7.51 -24.63
C MET A 1 -0.50 7.99 -24.03
N LYS A 2 -0.54 8.85 -22.99
CA LYS A 2 0.66 9.48 -22.38
C LYS A 2 0.46 9.74 -20.88
N ARG A 3 0.32 8.70 -20.04
CA ARG A 3 0.21 8.85 -18.57
C ARG A 3 0.98 7.76 -17.82
N GLN A 4 2.20 7.44 -18.26
CA GLN A 4 2.96 6.34 -17.63
C GLN A 4 4.44 6.62 -17.32
N THR A 5 4.93 7.86 -17.46
CA THR A 5 6.38 8.15 -17.35
C THR A 5 6.74 9.32 -16.43
N GLU A 6 6.04 9.49 -15.31
CA GLU A 6 6.38 10.55 -14.32
C GLU A 6 6.47 10.06 -12.86
N LEU A 7 6.67 8.76 -12.65
CA LEU A 7 6.88 8.19 -11.30
C LEU A 7 8.26 7.55 -11.11
N SER A 8 9.23 7.82 -12.00
CA SER A 8 10.49 7.07 -12.11
C SER A 8 11.75 7.78 -11.56
N THR A 9 11.63 8.87 -10.81
CA THR A 9 12.83 9.64 -10.38
C THR A 9 13.04 9.70 -8.85
N ILE A 10 12.52 8.75 -8.08
CA ILE A 10 12.35 8.96 -6.62
C ILE A 10 13.12 8.00 -5.71
N HIS A 11 13.73 6.93 -6.22
CA HIS A 11 14.67 6.11 -5.43
C HIS A 11 15.76 5.55 -6.34
N PRO A 12 17.05 5.56 -5.95
CA PRO A 12 18.05 4.76 -6.64
C PRO A 12 17.60 3.30 -6.55
N VAL A 13 17.42 2.67 -7.71
CA VAL A 13 17.13 1.24 -7.81
C VAL A 13 18.21 0.50 -7.03
N GLY A 14 17.88 -0.08 -5.86
CA GLY A 14 18.80 -0.92 -5.09
C GLY A 14 18.96 -0.62 -3.59
N ILE A 15 18.41 0.47 -3.05
CA ILE A 15 18.34 0.66 -1.58
C ILE A 15 16.93 0.27 -1.13
N GLY A 16 16.79 -0.88 -0.48
CA GLY A 16 15.50 -1.34 0.02
C GLY A 16 15.02 -0.45 1.17
N TYR A 17 13.78 0.05 1.08
CA TYR A 17 13.07 0.75 2.17
C TYR A 17 12.47 -0.23 3.20
N LEU A 18 12.73 -1.53 3.06
CA LEU A 18 12.28 -2.59 3.95
C LEU A 18 13.44 -3.50 4.31
N ASP A 19 13.60 -3.79 5.59
CA ASP A 19 14.43 -4.89 6.04
C ASP A 19 13.82 -6.26 5.65
N GLY A 20 14.59 -7.33 5.82
CA GLY A 20 14.20 -8.68 5.42
C GLY A 20 12.94 -9.20 6.14
N ASP A 21 12.74 -8.85 7.40
CA ASP A 21 11.59 -9.25 8.19
C ASP A 21 10.33 -8.46 7.80
N SER A 22 10.45 -7.14 7.67
CA SER A 22 9.36 -6.26 7.23
C SER A 22 8.88 -6.62 5.82
N LYS A 23 9.80 -6.94 4.91
CA LYS A 23 9.47 -7.44 3.56
C LYS A 23 8.69 -8.76 3.61
N ARG A 24 9.10 -9.71 4.45
CA ARG A 24 8.36 -10.98 4.63
C ARG A 24 6.98 -10.73 5.21
N ALA A 25 6.87 -9.90 6.23
CA ALA A 25 5.61 -9.56 6.88
C ALA A 25 4.62 -8.91 5.91
N LEU A 26 5.07 -7.93 5.12
CA LEU A 26 4.25 -7.30 4.07
C LEU A 26 3.83 -8.31 3.01
N ARG A 27 4.72 -9.20 2.57
CA ARG A 27 4.36 -10.25 1.61
C ARG A 27 3.30 -11.20 2.15
N HIS A 28 3.39 -11.59 3.42
CA HIS A 28 2.36 -12.41 4.07
C HIS A 28 1.01 -11.71 4.18
N ARG A 29 0.99 -10.40 4.48
CA ARG A 29 -0.25 -9.61 4.48
C ARG A 29 -0.86 -9.53 3.09
N LEU A 30 -0.05 -9.30 2.06
CA LEU A 30 -0.50 -9.25 0.67
C LEU A 30 -1.07 -10.60 0.21
N SER A 31 -0.42 -11.71 0.56
CA SER A 31 -0.93 -13.07 0.24
C SER A 31 -2.30 -13.35 0.87
N ARG A 32 -2.56 -12.86 2.10
CA ARG A 32 -3.90 -12.94 2.70
C ARG A 32 -4.93 -12.09 1.95
N LEU A 33 -4.56 -10.88 1.52
CA LEU A 33 -5.41 -10.02 0.69
C LEU A 33 -5.78 -10.69 -0.65
N GLU A 34 -4.81 -11.33 -1.31
CA GLU A 34 -5.04 -12.11 -2.53
C GLU A 34 -6.05 -13.25 -2.27
N GLY A 35 -5.95 -13.93 -1.13
CA GLY A 35 -6.91 -14.94 -0.68
C GLY A 35 -8.32 -14.38 -0.49
N HIS A 36 -8.46 -13.23 0.18
CA HIS A 36 -9.76 -12.58 0.36
C HIS A 36 -10.39 -12.14 -0.98
N LEU A 37 -9.59 -11.56 -1.89
CA LEU A 37 -10.05 -11.18 -3.23
C LEU A 37 -10.53 -12.39 -4.03
N ARG A 38 -9.81 -13.51 -3.96
CA ARG A 38 -10.24 -14.77 -4.56
C ARG A 38 -11.55 -15.26 -3.97
N GLY A 39 -11.71 -15.14 -2.65
CA GLY A 39 -12.96 -15.45 -1.96
C GLY A 39 -14.13 -14.62 -2.47
N VAL A 40 -13.95 -13.30 -2.64
CA VAL A 40 -14.97 -12.43 -3.25
C VAL A 40 -15.34 -12.91 -4.66
N GLY A 41 -14.34 -13.27 -5.48
CA GLY A 41 -14.59 -13.84 -6.81
C GLY A 41 -15.45 -15.11 -6.74
N GLN A 42 -15.12 -16.03 -5.84
CA GLN A 42 -15.91 -17.25 -5.65
C GLN A 42 -17.34 -16.96 -5.18
N MET A 43 -17.54 -15.98 -4.30
CA MET A 43 -18.89 -15.58 -3.85
C MET A 43 -19.77 -15.10 -5.02
N VAL A 44 -19.17 -14.49 -6.04
CA VAL A 44 -19.89 -14.07 -7.26
C VAL A 44 -20.28 -15.30 -8.09
N GLU A 45 -19.36 -16.25 -8.31
CA GLU A 45 -19.65 -17.50 -9.02
C GLU A 45 -20.70 -18.36 -8.30
N ASP A 46 -20.70 -18.32 -6.96
CA ASP A 46 -21.64 -19.04 -6.10
C ASP A 46 -23.00 -18.30 -5.95
N GLU A 47 -23.22 -17.20 -6.67
CA GLU A 47 -24.42 -16.36 -6.63
C GLU A 47 -24.84 -15.93 -5.21
N LYS A 48 -23.85 -15.59 -4.36
CA LYS A 48 -24.11 -15.12 -2.99
C LYS A 48 -24.86 -13.79 -2.98
N CYS A 49 -25.53 -13.54 -1.84
CA CYS A 49 -26.29 -12.32 -1.66
C CYS A 49 -25.38 -11.08 -1.75
N ALA A 50 -25.88 -10.03 -2.41
CA ALA A 50 -25.09 -8.84 -2.74
C ALA A 50 -24.59 -8.10 -1.47
N ASP A 51 -25.38 -8.09 -0.40
CA ASP A 51 -25.01 -7.54 0.90
C ASP A 51 -23.84 -8.30 1.55
N GLU A 52 -23.80 -9.64 1.44
CA GLU A 52 -22.66 -10.44 1.90
C GLU A 52 -21.38 -10.13 1.11
N ILE A 53 -21.50 -10.02 -0.22
CA ILE A 53 -20.38 -9.66 -1.10
C ILE A 53 -19.88 -8.25 -0.77
N LEU A 54 -20.77 -7.28 -0.58
CA LEU A 54 -20.41 -5.90 -0.22
C LEU A 54 -19.71 -5.82 1.14
N LEU A 55 -20.15 -6.60 2.12
CA LEU A 55 -19.49 -6.71 3.43
C LEU A 55 -18.06 -7.25 3.28
N GLN A 56 -17.88 -8.26 2.43
CA GLN A 56 -16.55 -8.83 2.19
C GLN A 56 -15.64 -7.87 1.41
N VAL A 57 -16.17 -7.14 0.44
CA VAL A 57 -15.44 -6.05 -0.25
C VAL A 57 -15.00 -4.98 0.74
N ALA A 58 -15.87 -4.58 1.69
CA ALA A 58 -15.50 -3.63 2.73
C ALA A 58 -14.37 -4.17 3.63
N ALA A 59 -14.40 -5.46 3.97
CA ALA A 59 -13.32 -6.11 4.72
C ALA A 59 -11.98 -6.10 3.95
N VAL A 60 -12.02 -6.37 2.63
CA VAL A 60 -10.85 -6.27 1.74
C VAL A 60 -10.31 -4.84 1.71
N LYS A 61 -11.17 -3.83 1.53
CA LYS A 61 -10.79 -2.41 1.54
C LYS A 61 -10.10 -2.04 2.85
N ALA A 62 -10.67 -2.43 3.99
CA ALA A 62 -10.07 -2.16 5.30
C ALA A 62 -8.71 -2.84 5.49
N ALA A 63 -8.55 -4.08 5.01
CA ALA A 63 -7.28 -4.78 5.04
C ALA A 63 -6.23 -4.12 4.12
N LEU A 64 -6.64 -3.62 2.95
CA LEU A 64 -5.76 -2.91 2.01
C LEU A 64 -5.30 -1.57 2.59
N ASN A 65 -6.21 -0.82 3.21
CA ASN A 65 -5.86 0.43 3.91
C ASN A 65 -4.83 0.19 5.01
N ARG A 66 -5.00 -0.88 5.80
CA ARG A 66 -4.00 -1.29 6.81
C ARG A 66 -2.66 -1.66 6.19
N PHE A 67 -2.65 -2.39 5.08
CA PHE A 67 -1.42 -2.71 4.36
C PHE A 67 -0.69 -1.44 3.89
N ALA A 68 -1.43 -0.50 3.30
CA ALA A 68 -0.87 0.75 2.82
C ALA A 68 -0.33 1.64 3.96
N ALA A 69 -0.99 1.66 5.11
CA ALA A 69 -0.51 2.38 6.30
C ALA A 69 0.84 1.86 6.80
N ILE A 70 1.01 0.53 6.90
CA ILE A 70 2.28 -0.10 7.31
C ILE A 70 3.39 0.21 6.30
N LEU A 71 3.07 0.16 5.00
CA LEU A 71 4.03 0.50 3.96
C LEU A 71 4.50 1.96 4.07
N LEU A 72 3.57 2.88 4.37
CA LEU A 72 3.86 4.29 4.55
C LEU A 72 4.71 4.56 5.80
N GLU A 73 4.46 3.82 6.88
CA GLU A 73 5.25 3.88 8.12
C GLU A 73 6.72 3.55 7.86
N HIS A 74 7.00 2.45 7.14
CA HIS A 74 8.37 2.11 6.76
C HIS A 74 9.03 3.14 5.83
N GLU A 75 8.28 3.71 4.88
CA GLU A 75 8.79 4.78 4.02
C GLU A 75 9.14 6.03 4.82
N LEU A 76 8.36 6.34 5.85
CA LEU A 76 8.59 7.44 6.78
C LEU A 76 9.84 7.23 7.65
N GLU A 77 10.01 6.02 8.20
CA GLU A 77 11.20 5.64 8.97
C GLU A 77 12.48 5.71 8.12
N SER A 78 12.44 5.10 6.92
CA SER A 78 13.54 5.16 5.95
C SER A 78 13.88 6.59 5.53
N CYS A 79 12.85 7.43 5.36
CA CYS A 79 13.03 8.85 5.11
C CYS A 79 13.79 9.53 6.26
N MET A 80 13.46 9.27 7.52
CA MET A 80 14.14 9.86 8.68
C MET A 80 15.61 9.41 8.77
N ASP A 81 15.90 8.13 8.56
CA ASP A 81 17.28 7.60 8.59
C ASP A 81 18.15 8.16 7.45
N THR A 82 17.55 8.45 6.30
CA THR A 82 18.23 9.08 5.16
C THR A 82 18.19 10.61 5.18
N CYS A 83 17.38 11.23 6.05
CA CYS A 83 17.27 12.68 6.19
C CYS A 83 18.54 13.33 6.75
N MET A 84 19.40 12.58 7.43
CA MET A 84 20.73 13.08 7.81
C MET A 84 21.64 13.38 6.60
N LYS A 85 21.23 13.03 5.36
CA LYS A 85 22.03 13.18 4.13
C LYS A 85 21.38 14.02 3.00
N GLY A 86 20.22 14.65 3.17
CA GLY A 86 19.56 15.45 2.10
C GLY A 86 18.47 16.43 2.58
N ASP A 87 17.81 17.17 1.68
CA ASP A 87 16.79 18.19 2.02
C ASP A 87 15.53 17.57 2.66
N PRO A 88 15.16 17.93 3.91
CA PRO A 88 13.96 17.44 4.59
C PRO A 88 12.64 17.84 3.92
N GLY A 89 12.60 18.97 3.21
CA GLY A 89 11.36 19.55 2.66
C GLY A 89 10.71 18.70 1.56
N GLU A 90 11.51 18.19 0.63
CA GLU A 90 11.00 17.44 -0.54
C GLU A 90 10.40 16.08 -0.15
N ARG A 91 10.97 15.41 0.85
CA ARG A 91 10.48 14.09 1.29
C ARG A 91 9.20 14.19 2.12
N LEU A 92 9.09 15.20 3.00
CA LEU A 92 7.86 15.46 3.75
C LEU A 92 6.68 15.71 2.80
N GLN A 93 6.88 16.45 1.71
CA GLN A 93 5.85 16.65 0.69
C GLN A 93 5.42 15.34 0.01
N LYS A 94 6.35 14.43 -0.27
CA LYS A 94 6.03 13.12 -0.89
C LYS A 94 5.19 12.24 0.04
N VAL A 95 5.58 12.10 1.30
CA VAL A 95 4.81 11.36 2.30
C VAL A 95 3.41 11.97 2.44
N THR A 96 3.33 13.29 2.57
CA THR A 96 2.05 14.01 2.69
C THR A 96 1.14 13.73 1.48
N LYS A 97 1.71 13.63 0.27
CA LYS A 97 0.97 13.30 -0.95
C LYS A 97 0.46 11.85 -0.97
N VAL A 98 1.27 10.89 -0.51
CA VAL A 98 0.84 9.48 -0.39
C VAL A 98 -0.25 9.36 0.66
N LEU A 99 -0.07 9.96 1.84
CA LEU A 99 -1.06 10.01 2.89
C LEU A 99 -2.39 10.64 2.41
N ALA A 100 -2.32 11.78 1.71
CA ALA A 100 -3.49 12.42 1.14
C ALA A 100 -4.21 11.53 0.10
N THR A 101 -3.47 10.72 -0.66
CA THR A 101 -4.05 9.75 -1.60
C THR A 101 -4.79 8.64 -0.86
N LEU A 102 -4.20 8.11 0.23
CA LEU A 102 -4.82 7.09 1.06
C LEU A 102 -6.08 7.59 1.75
N LEU A 103 -6.06 8.81 2.29
CA LEU A 103 -7.21 9.39 3.00
C LEU A 103 -8.39 9.74 2.07
N LYS A 104 -8.13 10.13 0.82
CA LYS A 104 -9.18 10.44 -0.17
C LYS A 104 -10.01 9.23 -0.62
N GLN A 105 -9.52 8.02 -0.38
CA GLN A 105 -10.19 6.78 -0.79
C GLN A 105 -11.00 6.12 0.34
N SER A 106 -11.00 6.71 1.54
CA SER A 106 -11.76 6.26 2.72
C SER A 106 -13.26 6.41 2.52
#